data_AF-A0A1F5S209-F1
#
_entry.id   AF-A0A1F5S209-F1
#
_cell.length_a   1.000
_cell.length_b   1.000
_cell.length_c   1.000
_cell.angle_alpha   90.00
_cell.angle_beta   90.00
_cell.angle_gamma   90.00
#
_symmetry.space_group_name_H-M   'P 1'
#
loop_
_entity.id
_entity.type
_entity.pdbx_description
1 polymer ?
#
loop_
_entity_poly.entity_id
_entity_poly.type
_entity_poly.pdbx_seq_one_letter_code
_entity_poly.pdbx_strand_id
1 'polypeptide(L)'
;MQIIIFLIFALGIVFGAHFFLTFSVIKFFSISSRNIKIILTLLAILLPLAFLAALILARWKDNFFTRAFYAGAAGWFGVLVNLLIACVIVWAVTSPLPPPQRRGDYRIIAAIFLIAALIYSGYGFYNAQNPQIKNLTVKIKKLPENWKNKKIVHIADVHPGHINRANFLKKIVNKINQVEPDAVYGLYTDGDFNLYTTNGAGTWGPPMRTGNTPEIVVIEQE
;
A
#
# COMPACT_ATOMS: atom_id res chain seq x y z
N MET A 1 -11.70 23.14 -17.13
CA MET A 1 -10.48 23.81 -16.62
C MET A 1 -9.91 23.13 -15.36
N GLN A 2 -10.72 22.87 -14.32
CA GLN A 2 -10.26 22.26 -13.06
C GLN A 2 -9.62 20.86 -13.21
N ILE A 3 -10.19 19.96 -14.02
CA ILE A 3 -9.64 18.60 -14.24
C ILE A 3 -8.26 18.64 -14.90
N ILE A 4 -8.06 19.53 -15.88
CA ILE A 4 -6.79 19.66 -16.60
C ILE A 4 -5.70 20.14 -15.65
N ILE A 5 -6.01 21.14 -14.81
CA ILE A 5 -5.09 21.65 -13.79
C ILE A 5 -4.71 20.54 -12.80
N PHE A 6 -5.70 19.78 -12.32
CA PHE A 6 -5.46 18.63 -11.44
C PHE A 6 -4.53 17.59 -12.09
N LEU A 7 -4.77 17.25 -13.36
CA LEU A 7 -3.94 16.29 -14.08
C LEU A 7 -2.51 16.79 -14.26
N ILE A 8 -2.32 18.04 -14.66
CA ILE A 8 -0.98 18.63 -14.80
C ILE A 8 -0.24 18.60 -13.46
N PHE A 9 -0.92 18.98 -12.37
CA PHE A 9 -0.34 18.95 -11.03
C PHE A 9 0.03 17.54 -10.58
N ALA A 10 -0.87 16.57 -10.75
CA ALA A 10 -0.63 15.17 -10.41
C ALA A 10 0.54 14.59 -11.22
N LEU A 11 0.59 14.87 -12.53
CA LEU A 11 1.71 14.48 -13.38
C LEU A 11 3.01 15.14 -12.92
N GLY A 12 2.98 16.43 -12.60
CA GLY A 12 4.14 17.16 -12.07
C GLY A 12 4.71 16.50 -10.81
N ILE A 13 3.86 16.10 -9.87
CA ILE A 13 4.28 15.37 -8.67
C ILE A 13 4.92 14.03 -9.04
N VAL A 14 4.27 13.24 -9.90
CA VAL A 14 4.75 11.89 -10.25
C VAL A 14 6.08 11.95 -11.00
N PHE A 15 6.23 12.82 -11.99
CA PHE A 15 7.50 13.02 -12.70
C PHE A 15 8.57 13.64 -11.80
N GLY A 16 8.19 14.63 -10.96
CA GLY A 16 9.08 15.27 -10.00
C GLY A 16 9.65 14.27 -8.98
N ALA A 17 8.82 13.34 -8.51
CA ALA A 17 9.25 12.23 -7.64
C ALA A 17 10.32 11.35 -8.32
N HIS A 18 10.08 10.89 -9.55
CA HIS A 18 11.06 10.08 -10.27
C HIS A 18 12.36 10.84 -10.57
N PHE A 19 12.24 12.12 -10.93
CA PHE A 19 13.39 13.00 -11.11
C PHE A 19 14.19 13.15 -9.82
N PHE A 20 13.52 13.40 -8.69
CA PHE A 20 14.17 13.53 -7.39
C PHE A 20 14.88 12.25 -6.96
N LEU A 21 14.27 11.08 -7.19
CA LEU A 21 14.92 9.78 -6.95
C LEU A 21 16.18 9.63 -7.80
N THR A 22 16.09 9.87 -9.12
CA THR A 22 17.23 9.77 -10.04
C THR A 22 18.34 10.75 -9.68
N PHE A 23 17.99 12.01 -9.39
CA PHE A 23 18.93 13.03 -8.94
C PHE A 23 19.65 12.59 -7.67
N SER A 24 18.90 12.10 -6.68
CA SER A 24 19.43 11.63 -5.40
C SER A 24 20.36 10.44 -5.59
N VAL A 25 19.99 9.43 -6.37
CA VAL A 25 20.84 8.26 -6.67
C VAL A 25 22.13 8.67 -7.40
N ILE A 26 22.06 9.54 -8.40
CA ILE A 26 23.25 10.03 -9.12
C ILE A 26 24.21 10.74 -8.16
N LYS A 27 23.68 11.57 -7.26
CA LYS A 27 24.47 12.25 -6.24
C LYS A 27 25.04 11.24 -5.26
N PHE A 28 24.20 10.44 -4.60
CA PHE A 28 24.55 9.47 -3.57
C PHE A 28 25.56 8.40 -3.99
N PHE A 29 25.68 8.09 -5.28
CA PHE A 29 26.68 7.13 -5.74
C PHE A 29 27.83 7.78 -6.52
N SER A 30 27.82 9.11 -6.64
CA SER A 30 28.78 9.88 -7.45
C SER A 30 28.92 9.30 -8.85
N ILE A 31 27.78 8.94 -9.46
CA ILE A 31 27.74 8.26 -10.75
C ILE A 31 28.35 9.19 -11.79
N SER A 32 29.49 8.80 -12.37
CA SER A 32 30.20 9.56 -13.40
C SER A 32 29.82 9.13 -14.81
N SER A 33 29.56 7.83 -15.01
CA SER A 33 29.24 7.23 -16.32
C SER A 33 28.03 7.89 -16.99
N ARG A 34 28.25 8.42 -18.21
CA ARG A 34 27.21 9.04 -19.03
C ARG A 34 26.09 8.05 -19.38
N ASN A 35 26.45 6.79 -19.68
CA ASN A 35 25.48 5.77 -20.05
C ASN A 35 24.51 5.47 -18.89
N ILE A 36 25.04 5.36 -17.66
CA ILE A 36 24.21 5.12 -16.48
C ILE A 36 23.27 6.31 -16.22
N LYS A 37 23.75 7.54 -16.36
CA LYS A 37 22.90 8.74 -16.22
C LYS A 37 21.77 8.78 -17.25
N ILE A 38 22.07 8.43 -18.51
CA ILE A 38 21.05 8.34 -19.56
C ILE A 38 20.01 7.29 -19.20
N ILE A 39 20.42 6.09 -18.79
CA ILE A 39 19.50 5.02 -18.39
C ILE A 39 18.60 5.48 -17.23
N LEU A 40 19.17 6.07 -16.17
CA LEU A 40 18.38 6.55 -15.03
C LEU A 40 17.41 7.67 -15.41
N THR A 41 17.80 8.54 -16.35
CA THR A 41 16.93 9.61 -16.86
C THR A 41 15.79 9.05 -17.69
N LEU A 42 16.07 8.05 -18.55
CA LEU A 42 15.03 7.37 -19.33
C LEU A 42 14.06 6.63 -18.40
N LEU A 43 14.55 5.94 -17.38
CA LEU A 43 13.69 5.29 -16.38
C LEU A 43 12.79 6.30 -15.66
N ALA A 44 13.32 7.49 -15.32
CA ALA A 44 12.55 8.55 -14.67
C ALA A 44 11.41 9.11 -15.54
N ILE A 45 11.45 8.88 -16.85
CA ILE A 45 10.39 9.28 -17.81
C ILE A 45 9.47 8.10 -18.12
N LEU A 46 10.03 6.91 -18.35
CA LEU A 46 9.26 5.74 -18.79
C LEU A 46 8.41 5.12 -17.68
N LEU A 47 8.90 5.05 -16.44
CA LEU A 47 8.17 4.47 -15.32
C LEU A 47 6.89 5.24 -14.94
N PRO A 48 6.88 6.59 -14.85
CA PRO A 48 5.64 7.31 -14.59
C PRO A 48 4.66 7.20 -15.77
N LEU A 49 5.15 7.18 -17.02
CA LEU A 49 4.30 6.93 -18.20
C LEU A 49 3.68 5.53 -18.17
N ALA A 50 4.46 4.51 -17.81
CA ALA A 50 3.98 3.14 -17.66
C ALA A 50 2.90 3.04 -16.58
N PHE A 51 3.05 3.75 -15.47
CA PHE A 51 2.02 3.84 -14.43
C PHE A 51 0.72 4.47 -14.94
N LEU A 52 0.79 5.58 -15.67
CA LEU A 52 -0.39 6.21 -16.27
C LEU A 52 -1.07 5.31 -17.30
N ALA A 53 -0.28 4.67 -18.17
CA ALA A 53 -0.79 3.71 -19.13
C ALA A 53 -1.50 2.54 -18.41
N ALA A 54 -0.93 2.06 -17.31
CA ALA A 54 -1.54 1.01 -16.50
C ALA A 54 -2.88 1.44 -15.88
N LEU A 55 -2.99 2.68 -15.38
CA LEU A 55 -4.25 3.21 -14.85
C LEU A 55 -5.36 3.27 -15.92
N ILE A 56 -5.02 3.64 -17.16
CA ILE A 56 -5.96 3.73 -18.28
C ILE A 56 -6.34 2.33 -18.76
N LEU A 57 -5.36 1.47 -19.01
CA LEU A 57 -5.58 0.12 -19.54
C LEU A 57 -6.39 -0.75 -18.58
N ALA A 58 -6.17 -0.63 -17.27
CA ALA A 58 -6.92 -1.35 -16.25
C ALA A 58 -8.42 -0.99 -16.26
N ARG A 59 -8.80 0.19 -16.76
CA ARG A 59 -10.21 0.58 -16.91
C ARG A 59 -10.84 0.07 -18.20
N TRP A 60 -10.04 -0.14 -19.25
CA TRP A 60 -10.56 -0.46 -20.59
C TRP A 60 -10.69 -1.97 -20.83
N LYS A 61 -9.73 -2.77 -20.35
CA LYS A 61 -9.76 -4.23 -20.51
C LYS A 61 -9.31 -4.90 -19.23
N ASP A 62 -10.13 -5.82 -18.72
CA ASP A 62 -9.80 -6.63 -17.56
C ASP A 62 -9.37 -8.05 -18.00
N ASN A 63 -8.07 -8.24 -18.21
CA ASN A 63 -7.48 -9.54 -18.56
C ASN A 63 -6.17 -9.76 -17.80
N PHE A 64 -5.61 -10.96 -17.91
CA PHE A 64 -4.38 -11.32 -17.21
C PHE A 64 -3.23 -10.32 -17.47
N PHE A 65 -3.02 -9.90 -18.72
CA PHE A 65 -1.94 -8.99 -19.10
C PHE A 65 -2.12 -7.59 -18.53
N THR A 66 -3.32 -7.02 -18.60
CA THR A 66 -3.59 -5.67 -18.05
C THR A 66 -3.51 -5.69 -16.53
N ARG A 67 -3.96 -6.77 -15.87
CA ARG A 67 -3.80 -6.98 -14.43
C ARG A 67 -2.33 -7.10 -14.01
N ALA A 68 -1.53 -7.88 -14.75
CA ALA A 68 -0.11 -8.03 -14.48
C ALA A 68 0.67 -6.73 -14.71
N PHE A 69 0.36 -5.99 -15.78
CA PHE A 69 0.97 -4.69 -16.04
C PHE A 69 0.60 -3.66 -14.97
N TYR A 70 -0.68 -3.61 -14.58
CA TYR A 70 -1.12 -2.80 -13.45
C TYR A 70 -0.45 -3.21 -12.14
N ALA A 71 -0.29 -4.51 -11.88
CA ALA A 71 0.40 -5.03 -10.71
C ALA A 71 1.83 -4.51 -10.62
N GLY A 72 2.58 -4.63 -11.71
CA GLY A 72 3.96 -4.17 -11.79
C GLY A 72 4.06 -2.66 -11.61
N ALA A 73 3.24 -1.89 -12.33
CA ALA A 73 3.30 -0.43 -12.30
C ALA A 73 2.84 0.15 -10.95
N ALA A 74 1.74 -0.36 -10.38
CA ALA A 74 1.27 0.05 -9.06
C ALA A 74 2.22 -0.43 -7.95
N GLY A 75 2.79 -1.63 -8.09
CA GLY A 75 3.83 -2.13 -7.18
C GLY A 75 5.06 -1.21 -7.18
N TRP A 76 5.56 -0.85 -8.36
CA TRP A 76 6.65 0.13 -8.50
C TRP A 76 6.32 1.46 -7.83
N PHE A 77 5.10 1.98 -8.03
CA PHE A 77 4.68 3.23 -7.39
C PHE A 77 4.71 3.13 -5.87
N GLY A 78 4.33 1.98 -5.29
CA GLY A 78 4.49 1.72 -3.86
C GLY A 78 5.95 1.76 -3.41
N VAL A 79 6.83 1.04 -4.11
CA VAL A 79 8.28 1.02 -3.82
C VAL A 79 8.90 2.42 -3.93
N LEU A 80 8.51 3.18 -4.95
CA LEU A 80 8.96 4.56 -5.19
C LEU A 80 8.74 5.42 -3.95
N VAL A 81 7.57 5.39 -3.33
CA VAL A 81 7.28 6.20 -2.13
C VAL A 81 8.28 5.91 -1.01
N ASN A 82 8.58 4.63 -0.73
CA ASN A 82 9.55 4.26 0.28
C ASN A 82 10.98 4.71 -0.08
N LEU A 83 11.35 4.61 -1.36
CA LEU A 83 12.65 5.10 -1.85
C LEU A 83 12.79 6.62 -1.73
N LEU A 84 11.70 7.38 -1.96
CA LEU A 84 11.69 8.84 -1.78
C LEU A 84 11.88 9.21 -0.33
N ILE A 85 11.17 8.54 0.59
CA ILE A 85 11.33 8.74 2.04
C ILE A 85 12.79 8.48 2.45
N ALA A 86 13.37 7.38 1.97
CA ALA A 86 14.78 7.08 2.20
C ALA A 86 15.71 8.18 1.67
N CYS A 87 15.47 8.69 0.45
CA CYS A 87 16.26 9.80 -0.10
C CYS A 87 16.13 11.07 0.74
N VAL A 88 14.93 11.41 1.20
CA VAL A 88 14.69 12.58 2.07
C VAL A 88 15.45 12.42 3.39
N ILE A 89 15.41 11.24 4.02
CA ILE A 89 16.14 10.96 5.26
C ILE A 89 17.65 11.09 5.03
N VAL A 90 18.19 10.50 3.96
CA VAL A 90 19.62 10.59 3.64
C VAL A 90 20.02 12.04 3.44
N TRP A 91 19.27 12.84 2.67
CA TRP A 91 19.53 14.26 2.51
C TRP A 91 19.43 15.01 3.85
N ALA A 92 18.42 14.73 4.68
CA ALA A 92 18.27 15.38 5.98
C ALA A 92 19.43 15.07 6.95
N VAL A 93 19.96 13.84 6.91
CA VAL A 93 21.10 13.41 7.75
C VAL A 93 22.43 13.96 7.22
N THR A 94 22.57 14.12 5.91
CA THR A 94 23.85 14.48 5.26
C THR A 94 24.00 15.96 4.89
N SER A 95 22.90 16.70 4.72
CA SER A 95 22.88 18.14 4.38
C SER A 95 23.39 19.06 5.51
N PRO A 96 23.15 18.79 6.81
CA PRO A 96 23.66 19.65 7.89
C PRO A 96 25.14 19.43 8.26
N LEU A 97 25.92 18.68 7.48
CA LEU A 97 27.36 18.52 7.70
C LEU A 97 28.16 19.78 7.24
N PRO A 98 29.19 20.22 8.00
CA PRO A 98 29.93 21.47 7.76
C PRO A 98 30.79 21.42 6.45
N PRO A 99 31.44 22.54 6.00
CA PRO A 99 31.72 22.90 4.60
C PRO A 99 32.52 21.88 3.74
N PRO A 100 32.68 22.12 2.40
CA PRO A 100 32.95 21.11 1.36
C PRO A 100 34.10 20.11 1.58
N GLN A 101 35.06 20.41 2.46
CA GLN A 101 36.19 19.53 2.76
C GLN A 101 35.81 18.27 3.58
N ARG A 102 34.59 18.19 4.15
CA ARG A 102 34.10 17.00 4.89
C ARG A 102 32.78 16.46 4.34
N ARG A 103 32.56 16.50 3.02
CA ARG A 103 31.49 15.69 2.41
C ARG A 103 31.85 14.22 2.58
N GLY A 104 31.40 13.62 3.67
CA GLY A 104 31.54 12.19 3.92
C GLY A 104 30.95 11.39 2.78
N ASP A 105 31.50 10.19 2.54
CA ASP A 105 31.00 9.29 1.52
C ASP A 105 29.56 8.87 1.86
N TYR A 106 28.59 9.56 1.27
CA TYR A 106 27.17 9.31 1.44
C TYR A 106 26.75 7.95 0.86
N ARG A 107 27.62 7.24 0.14
CA ARG A 107 27.31 5.96 -0.52
C ARG A 107 26.85 4.90 0.47
N ILE A 108 27.55 4.77 1.60
CA ILE A 108 27.24 3.73 2.59
C ILE A 108 25.89 4.03 3.25
N ILE A 109 25.69 5.27 3.71
CA ILE A 109 24.43 5.70 4.34
C ILE A 109 23.27 5.56 3.35
N ALA A 110 23.43 6.05 2.11
CA ALA A 110 22.43 5.92 1.07
C ALA A 110 22.13 4.46 0.74
N ALA A 111 23.15 3.61 0.60
CA ALA A 111 22.95 2.17 0.37
C ALA A 111 22.15 1.52 1.49
N ILE A 112 22.48 1.80 2.76
CA ILE A 112 21.75 1.27 3.92
C ILE A 112 20.26 1.67 3.86
N PHE A 113 19.96 2.96 3.70
CA PHE A 113 18.58 3.44 3.69
C PHE A 113 17.79 2.97 2.46
N LEU A 114 18.41 2.92 1.27
CA LEU A 114 17.75 2.43 0.06
C LEU A 114 17.51 0.92 0.12
N ILE A 115 18.46 0.13 0.63
CA ILE A 115 18.28 -1.31 0.85
C ILE A 115 17.18 -1.55 1.90
N ALA A 116 17.19 -0.81 3.01
CA ALA A 116 16.14 -0.88 4.02
C ALA A 116 14.77 -0.54 3.43
N ALA A 117 14.66 0.48 2.57
CA ALA A 117 13.42 0.82 1.88
C ALA A 117 12.93 -0.31 0.95
N LEU A 118 13.84 -1.00 0.25
CA LEU A 118 13.50 -2.16 -0.57
C LEU A 118 13.01 -3.35 0.29
N ILE A 119 13.70 -3.65 1.39
CA ILE A 119 13.29 -4.70 2.35
C ILE A 119 11.92 -4.36 2.94
N TYR A 120 11.73 -3.11 3.37
CA TYR A 120 10.46 -2.64 3.93
C TYR A 120 9.32 -2.68 2.91
N SER A 121 9.60 -2.39 1.64
CA SER A 121 8.63 -2.57 0.57
C SER A 121 8.26 -4.04 0.38
N GLY A 122 9.25 -4.95 0.43
CA GLY A 122 9.02 -6.41 0.40
C GLY A 122 8.13 -6.88 1.55
N TYR A 123 8.41 -6.42 2.77
CA TYR A 123 7.55 -6.65 3.93
C TYR A 123 6.14 -6.11 3.68
N GLY A 124 6.00 -4.91 3.11
CA GLY A 124 4.71 -4.31 2.79
C GLY A 124 3.87 -5.12 1.79
N PHE A 125 4.50 -5.72 0.78
CA PHE A 125 3.84 -6.62 -0.16
C PHE A 125 3.38 -7.92 0.52
N TYR A 126 4.24 -8.51 1.36
CA TYR A 126 3.88 -9.69 2.14
C TYR A 126 2.71 -9.39 3.08
N ASN A 127 2.78 -8.31 3.84
CA ASN A 127 1.77 -7.92 4.80
C ASN A 127 0.40 -7.64 4.15
N ALA A 128 0.39 -7.04 2.95
CA ALA A 128 -0.84 -6.81 2.19
C ALA A 128 -1.59 -8.11 1.83
N GLN A 129 -0.89 -9.24 1.72
CA GLN A 129 -1.48 -10.53 1.33
C GLN A 129 -1.86 -11.43 2.51
N ASN A 130 -1.50 -11.04 3.73
CA ASN A 130 -1.64 -11.86 4.94
C ASN A 130 -2.59 -11.18 5.94
N PRO A 131 -3.92 -11.34 5.77
CA PRO A 131 -4.89 -10.82 6.74
C PRO A 131 -4.71 -11.49 8.10
N GLN A 132 -4.86 -10.74 9.19
CA GLN A 132 -4.77 -11.23 10.58
C GLN A 132 -6.16 -11.29 11.22
N ILE A 133 -6.38 -12.28 12.08
CA ILE A 133 -7.62 -12.36 12.89
C ILE A 133 -7.35 -11.62 14.20
N LYS A 134 -8.28 -10.73 14.58
CA LYS A 134 -8.20 -9.95 15.80
C LYS A 134 -9.47 -10.17 16.62
N ASN A 135 -9.31 -10.80 17.78
CA ASN A 135 -10.41 -11.04 18.70
C ASN A 135 -10.54 -9.82 19.62
N LEU A 136 -11.75 -9.26 19.69
CA LEU A 136 -12.11 -8.15 20.56
C LEU A 136 -13.33 -8.54 21.38
N THR A 137 -13.16 -8.63 22.70
CA THR A 137 -14.30 -8.80 23.61
C THR A 137 -14.90 -7.43 23.90
N VAL A 138 -16.17 -7.23 23.57
CA VAL A 138 -16.86 -5.94 23.75
C VAL A 138 -18.05 -6.11 24.68
N LYS A 139 -18.10 -5.31 25.74
CA LYS A 139 -19.23 -5.28 26.67
C LYS A 139 -20.33 -4.36 26.13
N ILE A 140 -21.46 -4.95 25.74
CA ILE A 140 -22.61 -4.22 25.21
C ILE A 140 -23.69 -4.10 26.29
N LYS A 141 -24.10 -2.87 26.60
CA LYS A 141 -25.21 -2.63 27.53
C LYS A 141 -26.52 -3.11 26.90
N LYS A 142 -27.32 -3.86 27.66
CA LYS A 142 -28.60 -4.46 27.22
C LYS A 142 -28.45 -5.47 26.08
N LEU A 143 -27.42 -6.31 26.15
CA LEU A 143 -27.30 -7.42 25.21
C LEU A 143 -28.39 -8.47 25.46
N PRO A 144 -29.18 -8.87 24.45
CA PRO A 144 -30.14 -9.97 24.57
C PRO A 144 -29.45 -11.30 24.92
N GLU A 145 -30.13 -12.17 25.66
CA GLU A 145 -29.49 -13.41 26.16
C GLU A 145 -29.09 -14.40 25.06
N ASN A 146 -29.86 -14.48 23.97
CA ASN A 146 -29.57 -15.30 22.80
C ASN A 146 -28.34 -14.83 21.99
N TRP A 147 -27.83 -13.62 22.28
CA TRP A 147 -26.61 -13.08 21.70
C TRP A 147 -25.36 -13.27 22.58
N LYS A 148 -25.51 -13.76 23.83
CA LYS A 148 -24.37 -14.11 24.69
C LYS A 148 -23.55 -15.24 24.05
N ASN A 149 -22.22 -15.13 24.10
CA ASN A 149 -21.27 -16.08 23.51
C ASN A 149 -21.37 -16.23 21.97
N LYS A 150 -22.08 -15.33 21.28
CA LYS A 150 -22.12 -15.30 19.82
C LYS A 150 -20.87 -14.62 19.26
N LYS A 151 -20.43 -15.09 18.10
CA LYS A 151 -19.28 -14.55 17.38
C LYS A 151 -19.76 -13.72 16.19
N ILE A 152 -19.37 -12.45 16.18
CA ILE A 152 -19.65 -11.57 15.04
C ILE A 152 -18.33 -11.30 14.33
N VAL A 153 -18.25 -11.65 13.05
CA VAL A 153 -17.08 -11.34 12.23
C VAL A 153 -17.35 -10.06 11.44
N HIS A 154 -16.60 -9.01 11.76
CA HIS A 154 -16.63 -7.74 11.03
C HIS A 154 -15.40 -7.64 10.11
N ILE A 155 -15.67 -7.37 8.84
CA ILE A 155 -14.67 -7.29 7.78
C ILE A 155 -14.60 -5.85 7.28
N ALA A 156 -13.53 -5.14 7.62
CA ALA A 156 -13.31 -3.77 7.17
C ALA A 156 -12.15 -3.69 6.16
N ASP A 157 -12.22 -2.70 5.26
CA ASP A 157 -11.15 -2.31 4.33
C ASP A 157 -10.55 -3.46 3.51
N VAL A 158 -11.41 -4.37 3.05
CA VAL A 158 -11.03 -5.44 2.14
C VAL A 158 -10.99 -4.90 0.72
N HIS A 159 -9.77 -4.78 0.18
CA HIS A 159 -9.51 -4.27 -1.16
C HIS A 159 -8.95 -5.39 -2.03
N PRO A 160 -9.80 -6.23 -2.62
CA PRO A 160 -9.33 -7.19 -3.59
C PRO A 160 -9.05 -6.41 -4.88
N GLY A 161 -7.85 -5.84 -4.98
CA GLY A 161 -7.35 -5.18 -6.17
C GLY A 161 -7.40 -6.11 -7.39
N HIS A 162 -7.10 -5.56 -8.57
CA HIS A 162 -7.22 -6.29 -9.85
C HIS A 162 -6.31 -7.51 -9.99
N ILE A 163 -5.34 -7.69 -9.10
CA ILE A 163 -4.20 -8.60 -9.29
C ILE A 163 -4.50 -10.04 -8.82
N ASN A 164 -5.11 -10.20 -7.63
CA ASN A 164 -5.34 -11.53 -7.04
C ASN A 164 -6.66 -11.63 -6.26
N ARG A 165 -7.72 -11.01 -6.79
CA ARG A 165 -9.04 -10.90 -6.13
C ARG A 165 -9.59 -12.25 -5.67
N ALA A 166 -9.65 -13.25 -6.55
CA ALA A 166 -10.28 -14.54 -6.24
C ALA A 166 -9.57 -15.31 -5.12
N ASN A 167 -8.24 -15.46 -5.20
CA ASN A 167 -7.49 -16.21 -4.18
C ASN A 167 -7.45 -15.46 -2.83
N PHE A 168 -7.33 -14.13 -2.86
CA PHE A 168 -7.38 -13.33 -1.64
C PHE A 168 -8.73 -13.43 -0.94
N LEU A 169 -9.84 -13.31 -1.69
CA LEU A 169 -11.18 -13.51 -1.16
C LEU A 169 -11.37 -14.93 -0.64
N LYS A 170 -10.87 -15.95 -1.35
CA LYS A 170 -10.91 -17.35 -0.88
C LYS A 170 -10.18 -17.53 0.45
N LYS A 171 -9.01 -16.91 0.62
CA LYS A 171 -8.28 -16.92 1.91
C LYS A 171 -9.10 -16.27 3.03
N ILE A 172 -9.74 -15.13 2.74
CA ILE A 172 -10.61 -14.42 3.70
C ILE A 172 -11.79 -15.31 4.10
N VAL A 173 -12.53 -15.84 3.12
CA VAL A 173 -13.68 -16.73 3.35
C VAL A 173 -13.27 -17.95 4.17
N ASN A 174 -12.14 -18.59 3.83
CA ASN A 174 -11.64 -19.73 4.60
C ASN A 174 -11.33 -19.36 6.05
N LYS A 175 -10.71 -18.21 6.31
CA LYS A 175 -10.45 -17.74 7.68
C LYS A 175 -11.73 -17.42 8.45
N ILE A 176 -12.73 -16.83 7.79
CA ILE A 176 -14.04 -16.54 8.40
C ILE A 176 -14.74 -17.84 8.77
N ASN A 177 -14.80 -18.81 7.86
CA ASN A 177 -15.45 -20.08 8.12
C ASN A 177 -14.78 -20.86 9.27
N GLN A 178 -13.48 -20.72 9.47
CA GLN A 178 -12.74 -21.32 10.60
C GLN A 178 -13.12 -20.72 11.97
N VAL A 179 -13.67 -19.50 12.00
CA VAL A 179 -14.12 -18.85 13.25
C VAL A 179 -15.51 -19.32 13.67
N GLU A 180 -16.27 -19.92 12.74
CA GLU A 180 -17.68 -20.32 12.91
C GLU A 180 -18.56 -19.16 13.42
N PRO A 181 -18.68 -18.05 12.65
CA PRO A 181 -19.42 -16.88 13.09
C PRO A 181 -20.93 -17.07 13.02
N ASP A 182 -21.64 -16.46 13.95
CA ASP A 182 -23.09 -16.35 13.96
C ASP A 182 -23.59 -15.19 13.08
N ALA A 183 -22.75 -14.16 12.86
CA ALA A 183 -23.05 -13.02 12.00
C ALA A 183 -21.80 -12.51 11.27
N VAL A 184 -21.96 -12.07 10.02
CA VAL A 184 -20.84 -11.58 9.18
C VAL A 184 -21.17 -10.25 8.48
N TYR A 185 -22.30 -10.15 7.78
CA TYR A 185 -22.67 -8.96 7.00
C TYR A 185 -24.19 -8.75 6.97
N GLY A 186 -24.65 -7.52 7.15
CA GLY A 186 -26.06 -7.13 7.03
C GLY A 186 -26.67 -6.63 8.33
N LEU A 187 -27.99 -6.39 8.30
CA LEU A 187 -28.79 -6.04 9.47
C LEU A 187 -29.35 -7.32 10.09
N TYR A 188 -29.09 -7.49 11.38
CA TYR A 188 -29.62 -8.55 12.23
C TYR A 188 -30.48 -7.90 13.30
N THR A 189 -31.71 -8.38 13.43
CA THR A 189 -32.69 -7.79 14.35
C THR A 189 -33.21 -8.88 15.28
N ASP A 190 -33.29 -8.54 16.56
CA ASP A 190 -33.78 -9.42 17.61
C ASP A 190 -34.50 -8.61 18.69
N GLY A 191 -35.84 -8.60 18.63
CA GLY A 191 -36.65 -7.66 19.41
C GLY A 191 -36.28 -6.21 19.11
N ASP A 192 -35.98 -5.44 20.16
CA ASP A 192 -35.53 -4.04 20.05
C ASP A 192 -34.03 -3.91 19.71
N PHE A 193 -33.27 -5.01 19.71
CA PHE A 193 -31.85 -5.02 19.42
C PHE A 193 -31.60 -5.10 17.91
N ASN A 194 -30.75 -4.21 17.41
CA ASN A 194 -30.33 -4.16 16.01
C ASN A 194 -28.81 -4.20 15.92
N LEU A 195 -28.28 -5.20 15.24
CA LEU A 195 -26.86 -5.34 14.91
C LEU A 195 -26.70 -5.16 13.42
N TYR A 196 -26.02 -4.09 13.01
CA TYR A 196 -25.70 -3.85 11.61
C TYR A 196 -24.19 -3.99 11.38
N THR A 197 -23.80 -4.92 10.51
CA THR A 197 -22.41 -5.06 10.08
C THR A 197 -22.29 -4.72 8.61
N THR A 198 -21.30 -3.90 8.27
CA THR A 198 -21.00 -3.52 6.87
C THR A 198 -19.63 -4.03 6.47
N ASN A 199 -19.36 -4.03 5.18
CA ASN A 199 -17.99 -4.08 4.70
C ASN A 199 -17.42 -2.65 4.70
N GLY A 200 -16.19 -2.47 5.19
CA GLY A 200 -15.53 -1.16 5.15
C GLY A 200 -15.39 -0.62 3.70
N ALA A 201 -15.42 0.71 3.56
CA ALA A 201 -15.33 1.39 2.27
C ALA A 201 -13.88 1.42 1.75
N GLY A 202 -13.68 1.02 0.49
CA GLY A 202 -12.32 0.90 -0.06
C GLY A 202 -11.72 2.20 -0.63
N THR A 203 -10.52 2.58 -0.20
CA THR A 203 -9.60 3.56 -0.80
C THR A 203 -8.73 3.01 -1.96
N TRP A 204 -8.26 3.89 -2.85
CA TRP A 204 -7.31 3.53 -3.92
C TRP A 204 -5.89 3.31 -3.35
N GLY A 205 -5.10 2.41 -3.93
CA GLY A 205 -3.70 2.29 -3.52
C GLY A 205 -2.89 1.16 -4.19
N PRO A 206 -1.55 1.22 -4.10
CA PRO A 206 -0.67 0.13 -4.51
C PRO A 206 -0.93 -1.12 -3.65
N PRO A 207 -0.62 -2.34 -4.14
CA PRO A 207 -0.85 -3.59 -3.41
C PRO A 207 0.18 -3.81 -2.28
N MET A 208 0.49 -2.76 -1.50
CA MET A 208 1.51 -2.72 -0.46
C MET A 208 0.93 -2.08 0.81
N ARG A 209 1.16 -2.70 1.97
CA ARG A 209 0.70 -2.20 3.28
C ARG A 209 1.83 -2.21 4.31
N THR A 210 2.34 -1.04 4.65
CA THR A 210 3.53 -0.88 5.49
C THR A 210 3.22 -0.51 6.96
N GLY A 211 2.03 0.04 7.24
CA GLY A 211 1.63 0.48 8.58
C GLY A 211 0.42 -0.23 9.19
N ASN A 212 -0.43 -0.89 8.39
CA ASN A 212 -1.64 -1.59 8.85
C ASN A 212 -1.73 -2.98 8.20
N THR A 213 -2.22 -3.97 8.93
CA THR A 213 -2.55 -5.30 8.38
C THR A 213 -4.04 -5.33 8.00
N PRO A 214 -4.46 -6.11 7.00
CA PRO A 214 -5.89 -6.40 6.85
C PRO A 214 -6.37 -7.19 8.07
N GLU A 215 -7.37 -6.70 8.80
CA GLU A 215 -7.88 -7.35 10.01
C GLU A 215 -9.26 -7.98 9.74
N ILE A 216 -9.47 -9.18 10.29
CA ILE A 216 -10.79 -9.79 10.47
C ILE A 216 -11.10 -9.66 11.95
N VAL A 217 -12.04 -8.78 12.30
CA VAL A 217 -12.37 -8.53 13.70
C VAL A 217 -13.44 -9.52 14.12
N VAL A 218 -13.13 -10.33 15.13
CA VAL A 218 -14.10 -11.20 15.79
C VAL A 218 -14.54 -10.49 17.07
N ILE A 219 -15.80 -10.12 17.12
CA ILE A 219 -16.41 -9.56 18.33
C ILE A 219 -17.03 -10.71 19.10
N GLU A 220 -16.50 -10.94 20.29
CA GLU A 220 -17.06 -11.86 21.27
C GLU A 220 -17.82 -11.06 22.33
N GLN A 221 -18.99 -11.57 22.69
CA GLN A 221 -19.91 -10.89 23.61
C GLN A 221 -20.01 -11.67 24.92
N GLU A 222 -19.59 -11.03 26.01
CA GLU A 222 -19.76 -11.45 27.42
C GLU A 222 -20.87 -10.66 28.12
#